data_AF-A0A943HR24-F1
#
_entry.id   AF-A0A943HR24-F1
#
_cell.length_a   1.000
_cell.length_b   1.000
_cell.length_c   1.000
_cell.angle_alpha   90.00
_cell.angle_beta   90.00
_cell.angle_gamma   90.00
#
_symmetry.space_group_name_H-M   'P 1'
#
loop_
_entity.id
_entity.type
_entity.pdbx_description
1 polymer ?
#
loop_
_entity_poly.entity_id
_entity_poly.type
_entity_poly.pdbx_seq_one_letter_code
_entity_poly.pdbx_strand_id
1 'polypeptide(L)'
;MEKLGFYYNMNTCVACGACQVACKDIHNLKAGEFFRRVAVLREGPYSGACNHCEEAACVKACPTGAMYKDGDGTTQHDDGRCIGCGACLWNCPYGAVSFSKSRGVSQKCDSCKDRRDQGLEPVCVLACPTFSIKFGPLEEATADMSFLPDPEKTRPCLYINKPEKRPVIKEAGPTHE
;
A
#
# COMPACT_ATOMS: atom_id res chain seq x y z
N MET A 1 14.20 -13.97 9.52
CA MET A 1 12.80 -13.60 9.84
C MET A 1 12.18 -13.17 8.52
N GLU A 2 11.10 -13.83 8.10
CA GLU A 2 10.49 -13.61 6.78
C GLU A 2 9.85 -12.21 6.71
N LYS A 3 9.91 -11.58 5.54
CA LYS A 3 9.43 -10.20 5.36
C LYS A 3 7.92 -10.21 5.18
N LEU A 4 7.16 -9.71 6.15
CA LEU A 4 5.72 -9.53 5.97
C LEU A 4 5.44 -8.40 4.96
N GLY A 5 4.65 -8.69 3.95
CA GLY A 5 4.33 -7.75 2.89
C GLY A 5 3.04 -8.05 2.16
N PHE A 6 2.66 -7.13 1.29
CA PHE A 6 1.50 -7.33 0.41
C PHE A 6 1.91 -8.08 -0.86
N TYR A 7 1.08 -9.01 -1.28
CA TYR A 7 1.06 -9.53 -2.63
C TYR A 7 -0.14 -8.92 -3.37
N TYR A 8 0.09 -8.37 -4.55
CA TYR A 8 -0.94 -7.78 -5.41
C TYR A 8 -0.94 -8.42 -6.79
N ASN A 9 -2.08 -8.94 -7.24
CA ASN A 9 -2.25 -9.51 -8.57
C ASN A 9 -3.02 -8.56 -9.49
N MET A 10 -2.30 -7.96 -10.42
CA MET A 10 -2.85 -7.02 -11.40
C MET A 10 -3.66 -7.73 -12.48
N ASN A 11 -3.46 -9.03 -12.70
CA ASN A 11 -4.20 -9.82 -13.70
C ASN A 11 -5.65 -10.08 -13.32
N THR A 12 -5.95 -10.13 -12.01
CA THR A 12 -7.31 -10.40 -11.52
C THR A 12 -7.98 -9.17 -10.89
N CYS A 13 -7.22 -8.11 -10.62
CA CYS A 13 -7.79 -6.92 -10.03
C CYS A 13 -8.68 -6.22 -11.05
N VAL A 14 -9.89 -5.82 -10.65
CA VAL A 14 -10.82 -5.06 -11.50
C VAL A 14 -10.99 -3.61 -11.04
N ALA A 15 -10.11 -3.13 -10.16
CA ALA A 15 -10.14 -1.78 -9.58
C ALA A 15 -11.52 -1.36 -9.00
N CYS A 16 -12.29 -2.28 -8.42
CA CYS A 16 -13.64 -1.99 -7.90
C CYS A 16 -13.69 -1.09 -6.67
N GLY A 17 -12.56 -0.85 -5.99
CA GLY A 17 -12.50 0.02 -4.81
C GLY A 17 -12.92 -0.61 -3.48
N ALA A 18 -13.39 -1.87 -3.45
CA ALA A 18 -13.86 -2.53 -2.23
C ALA A 18 -12.79 -2.54 -1.11
N CYS A 19 -11.54 -2.85 -1.46
CA CYS A 19 -10.43 -2.86 -0.51
C CYS A 19 -10.09 -1.46 0.06
N GLN A 20 -10.31 -0.40 -0.72
CA GLN A 20 -10.11 1.00 -0.30
C GLN A 20 -11.22 1.43 0.65
N VAL A 21 -12.48 1.14 0.32
CA VAL A 21 -13.63 1.49 1.15
C VAL A 21 -13.60 0.74 2.48
N ALA A 22 -13.37 -0.58 2.46
CA ALA A 22 -13.26 -1.37 3.69
C ALA A 22 -12.11 -0.92 4.59
N CYS A 23 -10.96 -0.58 3.99
CA CYS A 23 -9.82 -0.03 4.74
C CYS A 23 -10.16 1.32 5.38
N LYS A 24 -10.87 2.18 4.65
CA LYS A 24 -11.32 3.47 5.18
C LYS A 24 -12.29 3.31 6.34
N ASP A 25 -13.24 2.39 6.22
CA ASP A 25 -14.26 2.13 7.23
C ASP A 25 -13.63 1.60 8.53
N ILE A 26 -12.81 0.54 8.47
CA ILE A 26 -12.22 -0.06 9.67
C ILE A 26 -11.28 0.90 10.43
N HIS A 27 -10.63 1.84 9.73
CA HIS A 27 -9.72 2.82 10.33
C HIS A 27 -10.40 4.18 10.57
N ASN A 28 -11.70 4.32 10.32
CA ASN A 28 -12.46 5.56 10.48
C ASN A 28 -11.85 6.77 9.76
N LEU A 29 -11.27 6.57 8.56
CA LEU A 29 -10.59 7.63 7.82
C LEU A 29 -11.58 8.67 7.30
N LYS A 30 -11.22 9.96 7.40
CA LYS A 30 -12.10 11.06 6.96
C LYS A 30 -12.16 11.18 5.44
N ALA A 31 -13.05 12.04 4.94
CA ALA A 31 -13.10 12.38 3.52
C ALA A 31 -11.73 12.88 3.03
N GLY A 32 -11.25 12.34 1.91
CA GLY A 32 -9.92 12.64 1.37
C GLY A 32 -8.75 11.85 2.00
N GLU A 33 -8.98 11.10 3.08
CA GLU A 33 -7.96 10.27 3.72
C GLU A 33 -8.04 8.81 3.23
N PHE A 34 -6.89 8.23 2.89
CA PHE A 34 -6.79 6.87 2.34
C PHE A 34 -5.48 6.21 2.76
N PHE A 35 -5.57 5.03 3.38
CA PHE A 35 -4.41 4.17 3.65
C PHE A 35 -4.10 3.22 2.48
N ARG A 36 -5.14 2.79 1.77
CA ARG A 36 -5.06 2.04 0.52
C ARG A 36 -5.77 2.83 -0.57
N ARG A 37 -5.16 2.94 -1.75
CA ARG A 37 -5.71 3.65 -2.91
C ARG A 37 -5.92 2.69 -4.07
N VAL A 38 -7.01 2.90 -4.80
CA VAL A 38 -7.31 2.19 -6.05
C VAL A 38 -7.32 3.20 -7.19
N ALA A 39 -6.66 2.84 -8.29
CA ALA A 39 -6.60 3.64 -9.50
C ALA A 39 -6.63 2.73 -10.74
N VAL A 40 -6.99 3.30 -11.88
CA VAL A 40 -6.74 2.70 -13.19
C VAL A 40 -5.61 3.49 -13.83
N LEU A 41 -4.44 2.87 -13.92
CA LEU A 41 -3.23 3.46 -14.49
C LEU A 41 -3.09 3.05 -15.95
N ARG A 42 -2.10 3.62 -16.64
CA ARG A 42 -1.77 3.21 -18.00
C ARG A 42 -1.40 1.74 -18.06
N GLU A 43 -0.78 1.19 -17.03
CA GLU A 43 -0.35 -0.20 -16.93
C GLU A 43 -1.50 -1.17 -16.58
N GLY A 44 -2.64 -0.65 -16.11
CA GLY A 44 -3.78 -1.45 -15.70
C GLY A 44 -4.35 -1.01 -14.34
N PRO A 45 -5.24 -1.82 -13.74
CA PRO A 45 -5.78 -1.57 -12.42
C PRO A 45 -4.64 -1.62 -11.38
N TYR A 46 -4.66 -0.73 -10.40
CA TYR A 46 -3.67 -0.70 -9.32
C TYR A 46 -4.36 -0.52 -7.98
N SER A 47 -3.94 -1.30 -6.98
CA SER A 47 -4.31 -1.09 -5.58
C SER A 47 -3.07 -1.10 -4.69
N GLY A 48 -2.68 0.09 -4.21
CA GLY A 48 -1.49 0.29 -3.40
C GLY A 48 -1.81 0.73 -1.98
N ALA A 49 -0.96 0.36 -1.03
CA ALA A 49 -0.95 0.87 0.35
C ALA A 49 0.50 1.13 0.77
N CYS A 50 0.77 1.34 2.07
CA CYS A 50 2.14 1.35 2.58
C CYS A 50 2.84 0.03 2.25
N ASN A 51 4.07 0.10 1.76
CA ASN A 51 4.88 -1.08 1.42
C ASN A 51 5.59 -1.69 2.64
N HIS A 52 5.42 -1.11 3.84
CA HIS A 52 6.09 -1.53 5.08
C HIS A 52 7.60 -1.80 4.92
N CYS A 53 8.24 -0.98 4.09
CA CYS A 53 9.62 -1.10 3.63
C CYS A 53 10.60 -1.54 4.73
N GLU A 54 11.49 -2.46 4.41
CA GLU A 54 12.55 -2.90 5.32
C GLU A 54 13.44 -1.71 5.71
N GLU A 55 13.86 -0.92 4.72
CA GLU A 55 14.58 0.34 4.92
C GLU A 55 13.63 1.54 4.81
N ALA A 56 12.75 1.66 5.80
CA ALA A 56 11.73 2.70 5.84
C ALA A 56 12.35 4.11 6.04
N ALA A 57 12.46 4.88 4.95
CA ALA A 57 12.88 6.28 4.98
C ALA A 57 12.01 7.14 5.92
N CYS A 58 10.71 6.84 6.02
CA CYS A 58 9.80 7.54 6.94
C CYS A 58 10.11 7.27 8.44
N VAL A 59 10.69 6.12 8.77
CA VAL A 59 11.18 5.81 10.13
C VAL A 59 12.47 6.57 10.39
N LYS A 60 13.45 6.49 9.47
CA LYS A 60 14.73 7.21 9.56
C LYS A 60 14.54 8.73 9.74
N ALA A 61 13.51 9.30 9.12
CA ALA A 61 13.21 10.73 9.18
C ALA A 61 12.42 11.19 10.42
N CYS A 62 11.90 10.28 11.26
CA CYS A 62 11.02 10.65 12.37
C CYS A 62 11.81 11.06 13.61
N PRO A 63 11.74 12.33 14.07
CA PRO A 63 12.58 12.81 15.17
C PRO A 63 12.11 12.33 16.55
N THR A 64 10.86 11.90 16.70
CA THR A 64 10.27 11.51 17.99
C THR A 64 10.15 9.99 18.18
N GLY A 65 10.50 9.21 17.16
CA GLY A 65 10.26 7.77 17.14
C GLY A 65 8.78 7.38 17.01
N ALA A 66 7.91 8.31 16.59
CA ALA A 66 6.51 8.00 16.30
C ALA A 66 6.35 7.02 15.13
N MET A 67 7.21 7.10 14.10
CA MET A 67 7.32 6.06 13.08
C MET A 67 8.38 5.06 13.50
N TYR A 68 8.05 3.77 13.54
CA TYR A 68 8.96 2.73 14.00
C TYR A 68 8.77 1.41 13.23
N LYS A 69 9.71 0.47 13.40
CA LYS A 69 9.57 -0.92 12.95
C LYS A 69 9.09 -1.76 14.12
N ASP A 70 8.00 -2.48 13.95
CA ASP A 70 7.48 -3.39 14.96
C ASP A 70 8.24 -4.72 14.97
N GLY A 71 8.01 -5.57 15.98
CA GLY A 71 8.66 -6.87 16.13
C GLY A 71 8.43 -7.83 14.95
N ASP A 72 7.31 -7.68 14.24
CA ASP A 72 6.99 -8.44 13.02
C ASP A 72 7.62 -7.86 11.74
N GLY A 73 8.43 -6.81 11.87
CA GLY A 73 9.10 -6.14 10.77
C GLY A 73 8.20 -5.18 9.98
N THR A 74 6.94 -4.95 10.36
CA THR A 74 6.08 -3.96 9.71
C THR A 74 6.38 -2.55 10.21
N THR A 75 6.27 -1.55 9.33
CA THR A 75 6.41 -0.14 9.75
C THR A 75 5.12 0.33 10.42
N GLN A 76 5.19 0.88 11.64
CA GLN A 76 4.07 1.31 12.48
C GLN A 76 4.14 2.80 12.85
N HIS A 77 3.06 3.32 13.44
CA HIS A 77 2.91 4.71 13.85
C HIS A 77 2.29 4.82 15.24
N ASP A 78 2.91 5.58 16.13
CA ASP A 78 2.41 5.93 17.46
C ASP A 78 1.98 7.41 17.47
N ASP A 79 0.67 7.62 17.56
CA ASP A 79 0.06 8.94 17.63
C ASP A 79 0.49 9.74 18.87
N GLY A 80 0.70 9.08 20.01
CA GLY A 80 1.06 9.74 21.27
C GLY A 80 2.45 10.36 21.24
N ARG A 81 3.30 9.92 20.31
CA ARG A 81 4.65 10.49 20.08
C ARG A 81 4.70 11.43 18.88
N CYS A 82 3.64 11.51 18.09
CA CYS A 82 3.65 12.24 16.84
C CYS A 82 3.39 13.73 17.06
N ILE A 83 4.38 14.56 16.74
CA ILE A 83 4.28 16.03 16.84
C ILE A 83 3.77 16.70 15.56
N GLY A 84 3.28 15.92 14.60
CA GLY A 84 2.68 16.46 13.37
C GLY A 84 3.64 17.18 12.40
N CYS A 85 4.97 17.01 12.55
CA CYS A 85 5.95 17.77 11.75
C CYS A 85 5.98 17.44 10.25
N GLY A 86 5.41 16.29 9.83
CA GLY A 86 5.33 15.90 8.42
C GLY A 86 6.65 15.38 7.82
N ALA A 87 7.74 15.23 8.59
CA ALA A 87 9.01 14.73 8.05
C ALA A 87 8.87 13.36 7.36
N CYS A 88 8.09 12.45 7.95
CA CYS A 88 7.79 11.14 7.36
C CYS A 88 6.96 11.22 6.08
N LEU A 89 6.14 12.26 5.91
CA LEU A 89 5.35 12.53 4.71
C LEU A 89 6.28 12.84 3.53
N TRP A 90 7.20 13.78 3.73
CA TRP A 90 8.16 14.23 2.72
C TRP A 90 9.19 13.17 2.34
N ASN A 91 9.50 12.26 3.26
CA ASN A 91 10.51 11.22 3.05
C ASN A 91 9.92 9.89 2.54
N CYS A 92 8.61 9.75 2.41
CA CYS A 92 8.02 8.54 1.85
C CYS A 92 8.01 8.64 0.31
N PRO A 93 8.86 7.88 -0.42
CA PRO A 93 8.95 8.04 -1.87
C PRO A 93 7.73 7.46 -2.60
N TYR A 94 6.86 6.73 -1.88
CA TYR A 94 5.64 6.12 -2.40
C TYR A 94 4.37 6.95 -2.13
N GLY A 95 4.46 8.08 -1.42
CA GLY A 95 3.27 8.85 -1.02
C GLY A 95 2.28 8.07 -0.14
N ALA A 96 2.78 7.07 0.61
CA ALA A 96 1.95 6.18 1.42
C ALA A 96 1.61 6.74 2.81
N VAL A 97 2.32 7.78 3.25
CA VAL A 97 2.00 8.54 4.46
C VAL A 97 1.06 9.68 4.08
N SER A 98 0.12 10.01 4.95
CA SER A 98 -0.78 11.16 4.84
C SER A 98 -0.84 11.91 6.17
N PHE A 99 -1.38 13.13 6.18
CA PHE A 99 -1.58 13.89 7.41
C PHE A 99 -3.07 13.92 7.77
N SER A 100 -3.42 13.52 8.99
CA SER A 100 -4.79 13.67 9.48
C SER A 100 -4.97 15.06 10.06
N LYS A 101 -5.73 15.91 9.36
CA LYS A 101 -6.04 17.27 9.84
C LYS A 101 -6.86 17.24 11.14
N SER A 102 -7.75 16.25 11.29
CA SER A 102 -8.58 16.12 12.49
C SER A 102 -7.80 15.65 13.72
N ARG A 103 -6.75 14.84 13.54
CA ARG A 103 -5.95 14.31 14.66
C ARG A 103 -4.66 15.10 14.90
N GLY A 104 -4.23 15.94 13.95
CA GLY A 104 -2.98 16.70 14.03
C GLY A 104 -1.71 15.85 13.88
N VAL A 105 -1.84 14.63 13.37
CA VAL A 105 -0.74 13.66 13.27
C VAL A 105 -0.58 13.12 11.85
N SER A 106 0.60 12.58 11.55
CA SER A 106 0.79 11.76 10.37
C SER A 106 0.08 10.41 10.54
N GLN A 107 -0.31 9.77 9.43
CA GLN A 107 -1.00 8.49 9.44
C GLN A 107 -0.69 7.71 8.15
N LYS A 108 -0.80 6.39 8.22
CA LYS A 108 -0.47 5.47 7.13
C LYS A 108 -1.13 4.11 7.38
N CYS A 109 -1.15 3.27 6.35
CA CYS A 109 -1.47 1.85 6.51
C CYS A 109 -0.55 1.22 7.58
N ASP A 110 -1.18 0.45 8.47
CA ASP A 110 -0.63 -0.27 9.63
C ASP A 110 -0.61 -1.79 9.39
N SER A 111 -0.96 -2.22 8.17
CA SER A 111 -1.27 -3.61 7.80
C SER A 111 -2.30 -4.29 8.70
N CYS A 112 -3.24 -3.52 9.26
CA CYS A 112 -4.25 -3.95 10.21
C CYS A 112 -3.65 -4.74 11.39
N LYS A 113 -2.61 -4.17 12.04
CA LYS A 113 -1.86 -4.85 13.11
C LYS A 113 -2.78 -5.45 14.18
N ASP A 114 -3.73 -4.66 14.67
CA ASP A 114 -4.68 -5.08 15.71
C ASP A 114 -5.52 -6.30 15.29
N ARG A 115 -5.84 -6.42 13.99
CA ARG A 115 -6.55 -7.59 13.45
C ARG A 115 -5.63 -8.79 13.37
N ARG A 116 -4.40 -8.60 12.89
CA ARG A 116 -3.42 -9.68 12.75
C ARG A 116 -3.02 -10.27 14.10
N ASP A 117 -2.97 -9.45 15.15
CA ASP A 117 -2.72 -9.92 16.52
C ASP A 117 -3.85 -10.81 17.06
N GLN A 118 -5.03 -10.73 16.46
CA GLN A 118 -6.18 -11.60 16.74
C GLN A 118 -6.26 -12.80 15.78
N GLY A 119 -5.24 -13.02 14.95
CA GLY A 119 -5.24 -14.08 13.93
C GLY A 119 -6.15 -13.80 12.73
N LEU A 120 -6.58 -12.55 12.54
CA LEU A 120 -7.44 -12.15 11.42
C LEU A 120 -6.61 -11.52 10.29
N GLU A 121 -7.07 -11.73 9.06
CA GLU A 121 -6.51 -11.07 7.88
C GLU A 121 -6.76 -9.55 7.89
N PRO A 122 -5.88 -8.75 7.25
CA PRO A 122 -6.15 -7.35 6.99
C PRO A 122 -7.46 -7.17 6.23
N VAL A 123 -8.24 -6.13 6.59
CA VAL A 123 -9.59 -5.97 6.03
C VAL A 123 -9.58 -5.83 4.51
N CYS A 124 -8.52 -5.24 3.95
CA CYS A 124 -8.38 -5.07 2.50
C CYS A 124 -8.13 -6.38 1.74
N VAL A 125 -7.59 -7.39 2.41
CA VAL A 125 -7.46 -8.77 1.89
C VAL A 125 -8.85 -9.41 1.86
N LEU A 126 -9.57 -9.38 2.98
CA LEU A 126 -10.91 -9.96 3.11
C LEU A 126 -11.93 -9.32 2.16
N ALA A 127 -11.84 -8.01 1.93
CA ALA A 127 -12.77 -7.27 1.09
C ALA A 127 -12.52 -7.43 -0.41
N CYS A 128 -11.45 -8.11 -0.84
CA CYS A 128 -11.10 -8.23 -2.26
C CYS A 128 -11.90 -9.37 -2.93
N PRO A 129 -12.90 -9.08 -3.78
CA PRO A 129 -13.77 -10.12 -4.34
C PRO A 129 -13.06 -11.02 -5.36
N THR A 130 -11.93 -10.56 -5.90
CA THR A 130 -11.13 -11.26 -6.91
C THR A 130 -9.88 -11.93 -6.33
N PHE A 131 -9.73 -11.91 -4.99
CA PHE A 131 -8.56 -12.45 -4.28
C PHE A 131 -7.21 -11.89 -4.81
N SER A 132 -7.24 -10.67 -5.33
CA SER A 132 -6.08 -9.99 -5.92
C SER A 132 -5.11 -9.43 -4.89
N ILE A 133 -5.46 -9.43 -3.60
CA ILE A 133 -4.64 -8.92 -2.52
C ILE A 133 -4.45 -10.04 -1.50
N LYS A 134 -3.20 -10.30 -1.11
CA LYS A 134 -2.85 -11.16 0.03
C LYS A 134 -1.86 -10.41 0.92
N PHE A 135 -1.74 -10.84 2.18
CA PHE A 135 -0.74 -10.32 3.11
C PHE A 135 -0.09 -11.49 3.85
N GLY A 136 1.23 -11.45 4.01
CA GLY A 136 1.95 -12.52 4.67
C GLY A 136 3.45 -12.48 4.38
N PRO A 137 4.18 -13.54 4.76
CA PRO A 137 5.58 -13.71 4.42
C PRO A 137 5.81 -13.64 2.90
N LEU A 138 6.80 -12.86 2.49
CA LEU A 138 7.29 -12.79 1.11
C LEU A 138 8.68 -13.39 1.05
N GLU A 139 8.87 -14.33 0.13
CA GLU A 139 10.18 -14.88 -0.24
C GLU A 139 10.95 -13.88 -1.12
N GLU A 140 10.25 -13.23 -2.05
CA GLU A 140 10.80 -12.23 -2.96
C GLU A 140 9.84 -11.03 -3.06
N ALA A 141 10.40 -9.82 -3.11
CA ALA A 141 9.65 -8.59 -3.31
C ALA A 141 9.90 -8.06 -4.72
N THR A 142 8.83 -7.83 -5.48
CA THR A 142 8.88 -7.29 -6.83
C THR A 142 7.96 -6.07 -6.89
N ALA A 143 8.53 -4.89 -6.65
CA ALA A 143 7.84 -3.60 -6.80
C ALA A 143 8.15 -2.94 -8.15
N ASP A 144 8.31 -3.75 -9.20
CA ASP A 144 8.78 -3.32 -10.52
C ASP A 144 7.64 -2.78 -11.39
N MET A 145 7.27 -1.52 -11.12
CA MET A 145 6.37 -0.71 -11.93
C MET A 145 7.04 0.62 -12.27
N SER A 146 6.82 1.11 -13.50
CA SER A 146 7.40 2.35 -14.05
C SER A 146 7.21 3.60 -13.18
N PHE A 147 6.10 3.68 -12.45
CA PHE A 147 5.75 4.82 -11.59
C PHE A 147 6.24 4.67 -10.15
N LEU A 148 6.77 3.51 -9.76
CA LEU A 148 7.31 3.29 -8.43
C LEU A 148 8.78 3.72 -8.37
N PRO A 149 9.24 4.25 -7.22
CA PRO A 149 10.66 4.50 -6.98
C PRO A 149 11.51 3.23 -7.12
N ASP A 150 12.80 3.43 -7.38
CA ASP A 150 13.82 2.38 -7.34
C ASP A 150 13.73 1.57 -6.02
N PRO A 151 13.42 0.26 -6.08
CA PRO A 151 13.22 -0.56 -4.90
C PRO A 151 14.47 -0.68 -4.03
N GLU A 152 15.68 -0.54 -4.57
CA GLU A 152 16.93 -0.63 -3.80
C GLU A 152 17.03 0.46 -2.73
N LYS A 153 16.34 1.59 -2.90
CA LYS A 153 16.39 2.72 -1.95
C LYS A 153 15.69 2.43 -0.61
N THR A 154 14.74 1.51 -0.60
CA THR A 154 13.88 1.27 0.58
C THR A 154 13.57 -0.19 0.84
N ARG A 155 13.84 -1.08 -0.12
CA ARG A 155 13.56 -2.52 -0.05
C ARG A 155 12.09 -2.76 0.36
N PRO A 156 11.13 -2.35 -0.49
CA PRO A 156 9.70 -2.43 -0.17
C PRO A 156 9.25 -3.88 0.05
N CYS A 157 8.38 -4.12 1.04
CA CYS A 157 7.77 -5.43 1.28
C CYS A 157 6.48 -5.56 0.43
N LEU A 158 6.66 -5.64 -0.88
CA LEU A 158 5.59 -5.68 -1.87
C LEU A 158 5.97 -6.60 -3.02
N TYR A 159 5.05 -7.48 -3.42
CA TYR A 159 5.13 -8.25 -4.66
C TYR A 159 3.97 -7.85 -5.59
N ILE A 160 4.26 -7.53 -6.84
CA ILE A 160 3.28 -7.20 -7.87
C ILE A 160 3.34 -8.25 -8.99
N ASN A 161 2.30 -9.08 -9.09
CA ASN A 161 2.08 -9.94 -10.25
C ASN A 161 1.45 -9.11 -11.38
N LYS A 162 2.28 -8.67 -12.34
CA LYS A 162 1.86 -7.91 -13.53
C LYS A 162 1.60 -8.83 -14.73
N PRO A 163 0.75 -8.45 -15.70
CA PRO A 163 0.59 -9.19 -16.94
C PRO A 163 1.89 -9.14 -17.76
N GLU A 164 2.30 -10.27 -18.33
CA GLU A 164 3.49 -10.37 -19.18
C GLU A 164 3.33 -9.60 -20.51
N LYS A 165 2.10 -9.50 -21.03
CA LYS A 165 1.78 -8.79 -22.29
C LYS A 165 0.46 -8.06 -22.16
N ARG A 166 0.43 -6.83 -22.65
CA ARG A 166 -0.83 -6.09 -22.81
C ARG A 166 -1.54 -6.59 -24.07
N PRO A 167 -2.83 -6.97 -24.02
CA PRO A 167 -3.56 -7.29 -25.24
C PRO A 167 -3.60 -6.05 -26.14
N VAL A 168 -3.05 -6.17 -27.34
CA VAL A 168 -3.17 -5.16 -28.39
C VAL A 168 -4.51 -5.40 -29.08
N ILE A 169 -5.49 -4.53 -28.83
CA ILE A 169 -6.70 -4.50 -29.64
C ILE A 169 -6.25 -3.97 -31.01
N LYS A 170 -6.28 -4.82 -32.04
CA LYS A 170 -6.14 -4.34 -33.42
C LYS A 170 -7.33 -3.42 -33.67
N GLU A 171 -7.06 -2.17 -34.07
CA GLU A 171 -8.13 -1.30 -34.54
C GLU A 171 -8.90 -2.06 -35.64
N ALA A 172 -10.23 -2.06 -35.54
CA ALA A 172 -11.03 -2.50 -36.68
C ALA A 172 -10.62 -1.59 -37.84
N GLY A 173 -10.10 -2.19 -38.91
CA GLY A 173 -9.81 -1.45 -40.14
C GLY A 173 -11.06 -0.68 -40.58
N PRO A 174 -10.90 0.37 -41.40
CA PRO A 174 -12.04 1.16 -41.86
C PRO A 174 -13.15 0.23 -42.34
N THR A 175 -14.34 0.37 -41.77
CA THR A 175 -15.55 -0.26 -42.30
C THR A 175 -15.76 0.34 -43.69
N HIS A 176 -15.24 -0.33 -44.70
CA HIS A 176 -15.52 -0.02 -46.08
C HIS A 176 -16.98 -0.40 -46.35
N GLU A 177 -17.78 0.66 -46.57
CA GLU A 177 -19.06 0.76 -47.29
C GLU A 177 -20.25 -0.14 -46.87
#